data_AF-A0A0A9E383-F1
#
_entry.id   AF-A0A0A9E383-F1
#
_cell.length_a   1.000
_cell.length_b   1.000
_cell.length_c   1.000
_cell.angle_alpha   90.00
_cell.angle_beta   90.00
_cell.angle_gamma   90.00
#
_symmetry.space_group_name_H-M   'P 1'
#
loop_
_entity.id
_entity.type
_entity.pdbx_description
1 polymer ?
#
loop_
_entity_poly.entity_id
_entity_poly.type
_entity_poly.pdbx_seq_one_letter_code
_entity_poly.pdbx_strand_id
1 'polypeptide(L)'
;MGRFFFMAGQLGLDPPTMKLCPGGPTAELELALQNSEAVANAFSCSIYSSAIHFLVYCSGHLISDEKEEVEQTLQSFYITHLDCSKTGLYPTVLYVFAPHLPKGALVEIKSILYVPTNDDGVATREMETAAPKSALSEAWRDWGAQYSELHDSCCQIHTMGGRICSAVVSITSDIASKICSTGEQLDYSEQHLTALAIFCAFQLIKILVDNKFSWDSITVRLCALIIWVICMVGANS
;
A
#
# COMPACT_ATOMS: atom_id res chain seq x y z
N MET A 1 15.50 15.98 -3.64
CA MET A 1 14.17 15.82 -2.99
C MET A 1 13.16 15.16 -3.95
N GLY A 2 12.88 13.86 -3.80
CA GLY A 2 11.95 13.13 -4.67
C GLY A 2 10.51 13.66 -4.66
N ARG A 3 9.74 13.35 -5.71
CA ARG A 3 8.37 13.84 -5.92
C ARG A 3 7.38 12.67 -5.96
N PHE A 4 6.25 12.84 -5.28
CA PHE A 4 5.09 11.96 -5.43
C PHE A 4 4.20 12.41 -6.58
N PHE A 5 3.74 11.46 -7.38
CA PHE A 5 2.78 11.67 -8.46
C PHE A 5 1.50 10.89 -8.17
N PHE A 6 0.38 11.61 -8.04
CA PHE A 6 -0.92 11.02 -7.76
C PHE A 6 -1.72 10.98 -9.05
N MET A 7 -1.90 9.78 -9.59
CA MET A 7 -2.61 9.63 -10.85
C MET A 7 -4.13 9.66 -10.62
N ALA A 8 -4.85 10.17 -11.62
CA ALA A 8 -6.28 9.95 -11.70
C ALA A 8 -6.55 8.46 -11.97
N GLY A 9 -7.71 7.97 -11.54
CA GLY A 9 -8.16 6.63 -11.87
C GLY A 9 -8.25 6.45 -13.38
N GLN A 10 -7.61 5.41 -13.88
CA GLN A 10 -7.62 5.02 -15.28
C GLN A 10 -8.60 3.88 -15.48
N LEU A 11 -9.39 4.01 -16.54
CA LEU A 11 -10.27 2.97 -17.06
C LEU A 11 -9.64 2.38 -18.32
N GLY A 12 -10.10 1.19 -18.72
CA GLY A 12 -9.77 0.57 -20.00
C GLY A 12 -10.45 1.27 -21.18
N LEU A 13 -10.22 2.58 -21.32
CA LEU A 13 -10.76 3.40 -22.40
C LEU A 13 -9.74 3.48 -23.54
N ASP A 14 -10.20 3.23 -24.75
CA ASP A 14 -9.42 3.49 -25.95
C ASP A 14 -9.31 5.02 -26.16
N PRO A 15 -8.11 5.64 -26.09
CA PRO A 15 -7.99 7.11 -26.12
C PRO A 15 -8.58 7.79 -27.37
N PRO A 16 -8.45 7.23 -28.60
CA PRO A 16 -9.08 7.79 -29.78
C PRO A 16 -10.62 7.77 -29.75
N THR A 17 -11.24 6.67 -29.29
CA THR A 17 -12.71 6.52 -29.35
C THR A 17 -13.43 6.85 -28.05
N MET A 18 -12.70 6.92 -26.93
CA MET A 18 -13.20 7.13 -25.57
C MET A 18 -14.25 6.10 -25.11
N LYS A 19 -14.23 4.91 -25.74
CA LYS A 19 -15.08 3.75 -25.41
C LYS A 19 -14.29 2.72 -24.60
N LEU A 20 -15.01 1.95 -23.78
CA LEU A 20 -14.42 0.82 -23.07
C LEU A 20 -13.98 -0.25 -24.08
N CYS A 21 -12.83 -0.86 -23.83
CA CYS A 21 -12.35 -1.94 -24.67
C CYS A 21 -13.28 -3.17 -24.56
N PRO A 22 -13.58 -3.84 -25.69
CA PRO A 22 -14.23 -5.13 -25.64
C PRO A 22 -13.25 -6.17 -25.08
N GLY A 23 -13.74 -7.17 -24.35
CA GLY A 23 -12.90 -8.27 -23.83
C GLY A 23 -13.04 -8.55 -22.34
N GLY A 24 -13.90 -7.80 -21.64
CA GLY A 24 -14.16 -8.04 -20.22
C GLY A 24 -13.10 -7.41 -19.30
N PRO A 25 -13.04 -7.85 -18.05
CA PRO A 25 -12.34 -7.11 -16.99
C PRO A 25 -10.82 -7.14 -17.09
N THR A 26 -10.24 -8.24 -17.57
CA THR A 26 -8.79 -8.36 -17.78
C THR A 26 -8.31 -7.45 -18.91
N ALA A 27 -9.03 -7.41 -20.03
CA ALA A 27 -8.76 -6.48 -21.12
C ALA A 27 -8.89 -5.01 -20.69
N GLU A 28 -9.92 -4.69 -19.88
CA GLU A 28 -10.08 -3.35 -19.30
C GLU A 28 -8.91 -2.97 -18.40
N LEU A 29 -8.45 -3.90 -17.56
CA LEU A 29 -7.31 -3.68 -16.67
C LEU A 29 -6.01 -3.45 -17.45
N GLU A 30 -5.70 -4.28 -18.44
CA GLU A 30 -4.49 -4.15 -19.26
C GLU A 30 -4.46 -2.79 -19.98
N LEU A 31 -5.57 -2.39 -20.59
CA LEU A 31 -5.65 -1.09 -21.24
C LEU A 31 -5.57 0.07 -20.24
N ALA A 32 -6.16 -0.08 -19.04
CA ALA A 32 -6.04 0.92 -17.99
C ALA A 32 -4.58 1.08 -17.49
N LEU A 33 -3.83 -0.02 -17.40
CA LEU A 33 -2.40 -0.02 -17.09
C LEU A 33 -1.58 0.65 -18.20
N GLN A 34 -1.86 0.35 -19.47
CA GLN A 34 -1.22 1.02 -20.61
C GLN A 34 -1.52 2.53 -20.64
N ASN A 35 -2.76 2.93 -20.36
CA ASN A 35 -3.14 4.33 -20.23
C ASN A 35 -2.40 5.01 -19.08
N SER A 36 -2.29 4.33 -17.93
CA SER A 36 -1.50 4.81 -16.78
C SER A 36 -0.03 4.99 -17.16
N GLU A 37 0.55 4.02 -17.87
CA GLU A 37 1.94 4.09 -18.30
C GLU A 37 2.18 5.21 -19.31
N ALA A 38 1.25 5.45 -20.25
CA ALA A 38 1.35 6.56 -21.19
C ALA A 38 1.35 7.91 -20.45
N VAL A 39 0.49 8.06 -19.43
CA VAL A 39 0.47 9.27 -18.60
C VAL A 39 1.77 9.40 -17.79
N ALA A 40 2.27 8.34 -17.17
CA ALA A 40 3.54 8.35 -16.43
C ALA A 40 4.72 8.76 -17.33
N ASN A 41 4.79 8.20 -18.54
CA ASN A 41 5.84 8.51 -19.51
C ASN A 41 5.83 9.98 -19.95
N ALA A 42 4.66 10.63 -20.01
CA ALA A 42 4.59 12.06 -20.26
C ALA A 42 5.28 12.92 -19.17
N PHE A 43 5.48 12.37 -17.98
CA PHE A 43 6.24 12.98 -16.87
C PHE A 43 7.66 12.38 -16.71
N SER A 44 8.16 11.66 -17.71
CA SER A 44 9.48 11.00 -17.68
C SER A 44 9.64 10.01 -16.51
N CYS A 45 8.54 9.35 -16.11
CA CYS A 45 8.55 8.24 -15.18
C CYS A 45 7.79 7.05 -15.76
N SER A 46 7.77 5.93 -15.04
CA SER A 46 7.06 4.73 -15.47
C SER A 46 6.39 4.06 -14.28
N ILE A 47 5.18 3.55 -14.47
CA ILE A 47 4.46 2.83 -13.42
C ILE A 47 5.21 1.56 -13.01
N TYR A 48 5.97 0.93 -13.91
CA TYR A 48 6.71 -0.30 -13.61
C TYR A 48 7.98 -0.08 -12.80
N SER A 49 8.47 1.15 -12.69
CA SER A 49 9.69 1.45 -11.94
C SER A 49 9.49 2.42 -10.79
N SER A 50 8.40 3.18 -10.81
CA SER A 50 8.12 4.26 -9.87
C SER A 50 6.86 4.03 -9.06
N ALA A 51 6.02 3.04 -9.40
CA ALA A 51 4.81 2.78 -8.61
C ALA A 51 5.17 2.29 -7.21
N ILE A 52 4.52 2.90 -6.23
CA ILE A 52 4.59 2.49 -4.82
C ILE A 52 3.26 1.90 -4.35
N HIS A 53 2.16 2.27 -5.04
CA HIS A 53 0.83 1.80 -4.71
C HIS A 53 -0.06 1.74 -5.94
N PHE A 54 -0.87 0.68 -6.02
CA PHE A 54 -2.02 0.57 -6.91
C PHE A 54 -3.29 0.40 -6.08
N LEU A 55 -4.29 1.23 -6.37
CA LEU A 55 -5.64 1.09 -5.87
C LEU A 55 -6.52 0.63 -7.03
N VAL A 56 -7.01 -0.60 -6.95
CA VAL A 56 -7.81 -1.24 -7.99
C VAL A 56 -9.25 -1.28 -7.52
N TYR A 57 -10.13 -0.58 -8.22
CA TYR A 57 -11.56 -0.68 -7.99
C TYR A 57 -12.14 -1.75 -8.89
N CYS A 58 -12.87 -2.67 -8.28
CA CYS A 58 -13.58 -3.77 -8.94
C CYS A 58 -15.08 -3.52 -8.83
N SER A 59 -15.78 -3.56 -9.96
CA SER A 59 -17.24 -3.46 -10.01
C SER A 59 -17.92 -4.60 -9.28
N GLY A 60 -19.07 -4.34 -8.65
CA GLY A 60 -19.92 -5.35 -8.02
C GLY A 60 -20.52 -6.33 -9.03
N HIS A 61 -20.39 -6.06 -10.32
CA HIS A 61 -20.80 -6.97 -11.40
C HIS A 61 -19.79 -8.10 -11.67
N LEU A 62 -18.57 -8.02 -11.12
CA LEU A 62 -17.56 -9.06 -11.26
C LEU A 62 -17.92 -10.30 -10.43
N ILE A 63 -17.86 -11.47 -11.06
CA ILE A 63 -17.93 -12.76 -10.35
C ILE A 63 -16.58 -13.11 -9.68
N SER A 64 -16.58 -14.13 -8.81
CA SER A 64 -15.38 -14.51 -8.06
C SER A 64 -14.19 -14.85 -8.96
N ASP A 65 -14.43 -15.64 -10.00
CA ASP A 65 -13.38 -16.10 -10.92
C ASP A 65 -12.77 -14.91 -11.68
N GLU A 66 -13.59 -13.96 -12.13
CA GLU A 66 -13.11 -12.75 -12.80
C GLU A 66 -12.27 -11.85 -11.87
N LYS A 67 -12.55 -11.83 -10.56
CA LYS A 67 -11.74 -11.08 -9.59
C LYS A 67 -10.35 -11.71 -9.45
N GLU A 68 -10.29 -13.03 -9.39
CA GLU A 68 -9.03 -13.77 -9.35
C GLU A 68 -8.23 -13.54 -10.64
N GLU A 69 -8.89 -13.60 -11.80
CA GLU A 69 -8.27 -13.31 -13.10
C GLU A 69 -7.71 -11.88 -13.17
N VAL A 70 -8.44 -10.88 -12.67
CA VAL A 70 -7.97 -9.49 -12.57
C VAL A 70 -6.72 -9.39 -11.70
N GLU A 71 -6.70 -10.08 -10.56
CA GLU A 71 -5.53 -10.08 -9.68
C GLU A 71 -4.31 -10.73 -10.33
N GLN A 72 -4.49 -11.91 -10.93
CA GLN A 72 -3.43 -12.63 -11.64
C GLN A 72 -2.94 -11.82 -12.86
N THR A 73 -3.84 -11.14 -13.57
CA THR A 73 -3.49 -10.28 -14.71
C THR A 73 -2.66 -9.09 -14.25
N LEU A 74 -3.04 -8.40 -13.17
CA LEU A 74 -2.23 -7.29 -12.65
C LEU A 74 -0.83 -7.76 -12.28
N GLN A 75 -0.73 -8.87 -11.55
CA GLN A 75 0.55 -9.42 -11.10
C GLN A 75 1.44 -9.80 -12.30
N SER A 76 0.90 -10.59 -13.24
CA SER A 76 1.65 -11.04 -14.41
C SER A 76 2.05 -9.90 -15.33
N PHE A 77 1.15 -8.95 -15.58
CA PHE A 77 1.42 -7.79 -16.41
C PHE A 77 2.50 -6.91 -15.81
N TYR A 78 2.43 -6.66 -14.49
CA TYR A 78 3.45 -5.89 -13.79
C TYR A 78 4.80 -6.61 -13.79
N ILE A 79 4.85 -7.92 -13.48
CA ILE A 79 6.07 -8.73 -13.51
C ILE A 79 6.72 -8.74 -14.89
N THR A 80 5.93 -8.86 -15.94
CA THR A 80 6.45 -8.91 -17.32
C THR A 80 7.15 -7.61 -17.72
N HIS A 81 6.71 -6.47 -17.16
CA HIS A 81 7.24 -5.14 -17.47
C HIS A 81 8.18 -4.60 -16.38
N LEU A 82 8.38 -5.33 -15.29
CA LEU A 82 9.33 -5.00 -14.24
C LEU A 82 10.76 -5.09 -14.79
N ASP A 83 11.52 -4.01 -14.64
CA ASP A 83 12.95 -3.99 -14.94
C ASP A 83 13.72 -4.68 -13.79
N CYS A 84 13.98 -5.98 -13.94
CA CYS A 84 14.69 -6.81 -12.96
C CYS A 84 16.11 -6.32 -12.61
N SER A 85 16.66 -5.34 -13.34
CA SER A 85 17.97 -4.73 -13.06
C SER A 85 17.95 -3.72 -11.92
N LYS A 86 16.77 -3.16 -11.60
CA LYS A 86 16.55 -2.31 -10.43
C LYS A 86 16.03 -3.20 -9.32
N THR A 87 16.50 -3.03 -8.09
CA THR A 87 16.08 -3.82 -6.91
C THR A 87 14.57 -3.67 -6.74
N GLY A 88 13.83 -4.60 -7.36
CA GLY A 88 12.43 -4.43 -7.72
C GLY A 88 11.55 -4.65 -6.51
N LEU A 89 11.15 -3.55 -5.89
CA LEU A 89 10.11 -3.59 -4.89
C LEU A 89 8.75 -3.60 -5.59
N TYR A 90 7.89 -4.51 -5.17
CA TYR A 90 6.52 -4.61 -5.68
C TYR A 90 5.65 -3.52 -5.02
N PRO A 91 4.86 -2.78 -5.81
CA PRO A 91 3.93 -1.81 -5.26
C PRO A 91 2.89 -2.53 -4.41
N THR A 92 2.47 -1.89 -3.32
CA THR A 92 1.33 -2.40 -2.55
C THR A 92 0.08 -2.27 -3.40
N VAL A 93 -0.70 -3.35 -3.52
CA VAL A 93 -1.97 -3.33 -4.25
C VAL A 93 -3.13 -3.39 -3.25
N LEU A 94 -4.11 -2.51 -3.40
CA LEU A 94 -5.34 -2.52 -2.64
C LEU A 94 -6.53 -2.69 -3.58
N TYR A 95 -7.35 -3.72 -3.34
CA TYR A 95 -8.59 -3.94 -4.06
C TYR A 95 -9.78 -3.35 -3.29
N VAL A 96 -10.63 -2.61 -3.99
CA VAL A 96 -11.86 -2.03 -3.43
C VAL A 96 -13.04 -2.43 -4.29
N PHE A 97 -14.04 -3.06 -3.68
CA PHE A 97 -15.28 -3.41 -4.37
C PHE A 97 -16.25 -2.24 -4.33
N ALA A 98 -16.63 -1.74 -5.50
CA ALA A 98 -17.58 -0.65 -5.66
C ALA A 98 -18.83 -1.15 -6.39
N PRO A 99 -20.05 -0.69 -6.05
CA PRO A 99 -21.28 -1.18 -6.70
C PRO A 99 -21.28 -0.92 -8.21
N HIS A 100 -20.83 0.26 -8.63
CA HIS A 100 -20.70 0.64 -10.02
C HIS A 100 -19.46 1.51 -10.23
N LEU A 101 -18.80 1.35 -11.38
CA LEU A 101 -17.72 2.22 -11.82
C LEU A 101 -18.20 3.15 -12.94
N PRO A 102 -17.50 4.27 -13.18
CA PRO A 102 -17.86 5.19 -14.25
C PRO A 102 -17.93 4.48 -15.61
N LYS A 103 -18.88 4.89 -16.45
CA LYS A 103 -19.14 4.31 -17.79
C LYS A 103 -19.52 2.82 -17.79
N GLY A 104 -19.83 2.23 -16.64
CA GLY A 104 -20.15 0.80 -16.54
C GLY A 104 -18.93 -0.10 -16.68
N ALA A 105 -17.73 0.43 -16.46
CA ALA A 105 -16.51 -0.35 -16.43
C ALA A 105 -16.54 -1.43 -15.33
N LEU A 106 -15.75 -2.46 -15.52
CA LEU A 106 -15.55 -3.54 -14.55
C LEU A 106 -14.35 -3.26 -13.65
N VAL A 107 -13.33 -2.57 -14.17
CA VAL A 107 -12.09 -2.27 -13.43
C VAL A 107 -11.63 -0.83 -13.64
N GLU A 108 -11.19 -0.18 -12.55
CA GLU A 108 -10.49 1.10 -12.56
C GLU A 108 -9.20 0.96 -11.75
N ILE A 109 -8.08 1.49 -12.25
CA ILE A 109 -6.81 1.49 -11.53
C ILE A 109 -6.32 2.90 -11.25
N LYS A 110 -5.91 3.13 -10.00
CA LYS A 110 -5.32 4.39 -9.57
C LYS A 110 -3.95 4.14 -8.98
N SER A 111 -2.93 4.71 -9.60
CA SER A 111 -1.55 4.54 -9.19
C SER A 111 -1.01 5.76 -8.43
N ILE A 112 -0.09 5.48 -7.51
CA ILE A 112 0.74 6.48 -6.85
C ILE A 112 2.18 6.15 -7.18
N LEU A 113 2.91 7.12 -7.72
CA LEU A 113 4.29 6.97 -8.11
C LEU A 113 5.20 7.82 -7.21
N TYR A 114 6.41 7.32 -6.96
CA TYR A 114 7.50 8.09 -6.37
C TYR A 114 8.64 8.19 -7.35
N VAL A 115 9.01 9.42 -7.71
CA VAL A 115 10.11 9.69 -8.64
C VAL A 115 11.23 10.39 -7.87
N PRO A 116 12.39 9.73 -7.66
CA PRO A 116 13.54 10.40 -7.06
C PRO A 116 14.06 11.50 -8.01
N THR A 117 14.41 12.66 -7.47
CA THR A 117 15.07 13.72 -8.26
C THR A 117 16.57 13.47 -8.27
N ASN A 118 17.21 13.61 -9.45
CA ASN A 118 18.66 13.46 -9.63
C ASN A 118 19.54 14.47 -8.85
N ASP A 119 18.93 15.36 -8.07
CA ASP A 119 19.62 16.31 -7.18
C ASP A 119 20.12 15.66 -5.88
N ASP A 120 19.85 14.37 -5.69
CA ASP A 120 20.39 13.61 -4.55
C ASP A 120 21.84 13.13 -4.84
N GLY A 121 22.63 14.02 -5.47
CA GLY A 121 24.06 13.88 -5.70
C GLY A 121 24.83 14.26 -4.44
N VAL A 122 25.63 13.31 -3.95
CA VAL A 122 26.48 13.39 -2.75
C VAL A 122 25.66 13.30 -1.47
N ALA A 123 25.66 12.10 -0.87
CA ALA A 123 25.48 11.94 0.56
C ALA A 123 26.57 12.73 1.28
N THR A 124 26.37 14.02 1.47
CA THR A 124 27.10 14.79 2.47
C THR A 124 26.67 14.16 3.79
N ARG A 125 27.58 13.44 4.43
CA ARG A 125 27.46 13.06 5.83
C ARG A 125 27.35 14.35 6.64
N GLU A 126 26.15 14.87 6.77
CA GLU A 126 25.83 15.82 7.81
C GLU A 126 25.89 15.02 9.12
N MET A 127 27.04 15.12 9.77
CA MET A 127 27.23 14.72 11.15
C MET A 127 26.41 15.68 12.01
N GLU A 128 25.10 15.46 12.02
CA GLU A 128 24.23 16.20 12.93
C GLU A 128 24.28 15.59 14.31
N THR A 129 24.47 16.52 15.24
CA THR A 129 24.85 16.34 16.62
C THR A 129 23.75 15.63 17.38
N ALA A 130 24.14 14.69 18.24
CA ALA A 130 23.23 13.98 19.13
C ALA A 130 22.39 14.98 19.96
N ALA A 131 21.11 15.12 19.61
CA ALA A 131 20.08 15.76 20.42
C ALA A 131 19.14 14.67 21.00
N PRO A 132 18.48 14.95 22.13
CA PRO A 132 18.45 14.05 23.28
C PRO A 132 17.50 12.87 23.12
N LYS A 133 17.83 11.77 23.82
CA LYS A 133 16.95 10.63 24.12
C LYS A 133 15.65 11.12 24.76
N SER A 134 14.69 11.51 23.92
CA SER A 134 13.34 11.85 24.33
C SER A 134 12.65 10.57 24.82
N ALA A 135 12.20 10.61 26.06
CA ALA A 135 11.70 9.48 26.81
C ALA A 135 10.51 8.81 26.10
N LEU A 136 10.77 7.64 25.53
CA LEU A 136 9.74 6.65 25.26
C LEU A 136 9.08 6.28 26.60
N SER A 137 7.76 6.50 26.71
CA SER A 137 6.99 6.19 27.92
C SER A 137 7.17 4.71 28.35
N GLU A 138 7.03 4.39 29.64
CA GLU A 138 7.12 3.00 30.14
C GLU A 138 6.22 2.03 29.37
N ALA A 139 5.02 2.47 28.97
CA ALA A 139 4.08 1.70 28.15
C ALA A 139 4.67 1.22 26.82
N TRP A 140 5.58 1.98 26.20
CA TRP A 140 6.25 1.55 24.96
C TRP A 140 7.32 0.50 25.17
N ARG A 141 7.99 0.48 26.34
CA ARG A 141 8.97 -0.56 26.65
C ARG A 141 8.28 -1.88 26.97
N ASP A 142 7.16 -1.80 27.69
CA ASP A 142 6.34 -2.97 28.01
C ASP A 142 5.72 -3.59 26.75
N TRP A 143 5.19 -2.78 25.83
CA TRP A 143 4.72 -3.27 24.53
C TRP A 143 5.84 -3.73 23.61
N GLY A 144 6.99 -3.06 23.63
CA GLY A 144 8.18 -3.48 22.89
C GLY A 144 8.67 -4.85 23.34
N ALA A 145 8.59 -5.17 24.63
CA ALA A 145 8.86 -6.51 25.16
C ALA A 145 7.76 -7.51 24.74
N GLN A 146 6.49 -7.15 24.92
CA GLN A 146 5.33 -8.01 24.65
C GLN A 146 5.20 -8.45 23.18
N TYR A 147 5.58 -7.60 22.23
CA TYR A 147 5.39 -7.83 20.79
C TYR A 147 6.69 -7.99 20.00
N SER A 148 7.84 -8.04 20.68
CA SER A 148 9.18 -8.17 20.06
C SER A 148 9.30 -9.35 19.08
N GLU A 149 8.66 -10.47 19.36
CA GLU A 149 8.74 -11.70 18.54
C GLU A 149 7.84 -11.66 17.27
N LEU A 150 6.95 -10.68 17.15
CA LEU A 150 6.00 -10.56 16.02
C LEU A 150 6.48 -9.59 14.93
N HIS A 151 7.66 -8.99 15.12
CA HIS A 151 8.08 -7.80 14.40
C HIS A 151 8.31 -8.01 12.90
N ASP A 152 9.01 -9.08 12.51
CA ASP A 152 9.49 -9.21 11.13
C ASP A 152 8.48 -9.87 10.18
N SER A 153 7.45 -10.56 10.71
CA SER A 153 6.46 -11.26 9.87
C SER A 153 5.24 -10.39 9.50
N CYS A 154 4.98 -9.31 10.23
CA CYS A 154 3.75 -8.52 10.08
C CYS A 154 3.96 -7.19 9.34
N CYS A 155 5.19 -6.76 9.10
CA CYS A 155 5.49 -5.44 8.54
C CYS A 155 6.17 -5.54 7.17
N GLN A 156 5.59 -4.89 6.16
CA GLN A 156 6.24 -4.70 4.86
C GLN A 156 6.56 -3.21 4.68
N ILE A 157 7.85 -2.89 4.64
CA ILE A 157 8.34 -1.51 4.46
C ILE A 157 8.92 -1.38 3.06
N HIS A 158 8.44 -0.41 2.30
CA HIS A 158 8.91 -0.09 0.97
C HIS A 158 9.77 1.17 1.03
N THR A 159 11.06 1.05 0.71
CA THR A 159 11.99 2.19 0.69
C THR A 159 12.51 2.48 -0.71
N MET A 160 12.47 3.73 -1.16
CA MET A 160 13.09 4.15 -2.43
C MET A 160 14.00 5.36 -2.18
N GLY A 161 15.25 5.29 -2.67
CA GLY A 161 16.22 6.37 -2.50
C GLY A 161 16.51 6.70 -1.03
N GLY A 162 16.55 5.70 -0.15
CA GLY A 162 16.78 5.88 1.29
C GLY A 162 15.60 6.48 2.07
N ARG A 163 14.42 6.60 1.46
CA ARG A 163 13.19 7.10 2.09
C ARG A 163 12.12 6.03 2.17
N ILE A 164 11.34 6.00 3.25
CA ILE A 164 10.13 5.16 3.35
C ILE A 164 9.06 5.75 2.44
N CYS A 165 8.58 4.97 1.47
CA CYS A 165 7.50 5.34 0.56
C CYS A 165 6.18 4.66 0.91
N SER A 166 6.23 3.46 1.50
CA SER A 166 5.05 2.74 2.01
C SER A 166 5.44 1.89 3.22
N ALA A 167 4.51 1.71 4.15
CA ALA A 167 4.63 0.76 5.24
C ALA A 167 3.26 0.11 5.44
N VAL A 168 3.22 -1.22 5.39
CA VAL A 168 2.00 -2.02 5.59
C VAL A 168 2.19 -2.87 6.82
N VAL A 169 1.21 -2.82 7.72
CA VAL A 169 1.12 -3.72 8.87
C VAL A 169 -0.03 -4.69 8.58
N SER A 170 0.30 -5.97 8.45
CA SER A 170 -0.63 -7.04 8.16
C SER A 170 -0.87 -7.88 9.41
N ILE A 171 -2.13 -8.00 9.81
CA ILE A 171 -2.53 -8.83 10.94
C ILE A 171 -3.20 -10.09 10.38
N THR A 172 -2.52 -11.23 10.51
CA THR A 172 -3.10 -12.55 10.22
C THR A 172 -3.88 -13.07 11.43
N SER A 173 -4.69 -14.13 11.25
CA SER A 173 -5.39 -14.80 12.35
C SER A 173 -4.45 -15.28 13.46
N ASP A 174 -3.25 -15.72 13.10
CA ASP A 174 -2.22 -16.15 14.06
C ASP A 174 -1.65 -14.97 14.87
N ILE A 175 -1.54 -13.79 14.25
CA ILE A 175 -1.10 -12.58 14.94
C ILE A 175 -2.24 -12.04 15.81
N ALA A 176 -3.47 -12.00 15.28
CA ALA A 176 -4.65 -11.54 16.00
C ALA A 176 -4.92 -12.39 17.25
N SER A 177 -4.81 -13.72 17.16
CA SER A 177 -4.99 -14.62 18.32
C SER A 177 -3.93 -14.42 19.41
N LYS A 178 -2.68 -14.13 19.04
CA LYS A 178 -1.62 -13.79 19.99
C LYS A 178 -1.85 -12.43 20.66
N ILE A 179 -2.40 -11.46 19.93
CA ILE A 179 -2.73 -10.13 20.48
C ILE A 179 -3.93 -10.21 21.42
N CYS A 180 -4.99 -10.92 21.02
CA CYS A 180 -6.25 -10.99 21.76
C CYS A 180 -6.24 -11.98 22.94
N SER A 181 -5.16 -12.77 23.12
CA SER A 181 -4.82 -13.53 24.34
C SER A 181 -6.01 -14.20 25.06
N THR A 182 -6.95 -14.77 24.32
CA THR A 182 -8.04 -15.57 24.90
C THR A 182 -8.34 -16.71 23.95
N GLY A 183 -8.20 -17.96 24.42
CA GLY A 183 -8.29 -19.19 23.62
C GLY A 183 -9.68 -19.55 23.12
N GLU A 184 -10.52 -18.57 22.84
CA GLU A 184 -11.86 -18.74 22.27
C GLU A 184 -11.96 -18.02 20.92
N GLN A 185 -12.91 -18.48 20.12
CA GLN A 185 -13.21 -18.03 18.76
C GLN A 185 -13.15 -16.49 18.67
N LEU A 186 -12.45 -15.94 17.66
CA LEU A 186 -12.27 -14.50 17.43
C LEU A 186 -13.63 -13.79 17.31
N ASP A 187 -14.24 -13.44 18.43
CA ASP A 187 -15.37 -12.53 18.48
C ASP A 187 -14.80 -11.12 18.47
N TYR A 188 -15.14 -10.30 17.46
CA TYR A 188 -14.59 -8.96 17.27
C TYR A 188 -15.19 -7.97 18.27
N SER A 189 -14.99 -8.24 19.56
CA SER A 189 -15.37 -7.33 20.64
C SER A 189 -14.61 -6.00 20.50
N GLU A 190 -15.21 -4.92 20.98
CA GLU A 190 -14.62 -3.59 21.00
C GLU A 190 -13.22 -3.58 21.66
N GLN A 191 -13.01 -4.46 22.65
CA GLN A 191 -11.73 -4.62 23.33
C GLN A 191 -10.66 -5.25 22.43
N HIS A 192 -11.03 -6.28 21.64
CA HIS A 192 -10.13 -6.89 20.66
C HIS A 192 -9.76 -5.90 19.54
N LEU A 193 -10.74 -5.14 19.04
CA LEU A 193 -10.48 -4.10 18.03
C LEU A 193 -9.56 -3.00 18.55
N THR A 194 -9.76 -2.58 19.80
CA THR A 194 -8.90 -1.60 20.45
C THR A 194 -7.47 -2.12 20.60
N ALA A 195 -7.29 -3.37 21.03
CA ALA A 195 -5.96 -3.99 21.14
C ALA A 195 -5.25 -4.10 19.79
N LEU A 196 -5.97 -4.51 18.73
CA LEU A 196 -5.43 -4.58 17.37
C LEU A 196 -5.05 -3.20 16.82
N ALA A 197 -5.88 -2.18 17.05
CA ALA A 197 -5.58 -0.81 16.63
C ALA A 197 -4.35 -0.23 17.34
N ILE A 198 -4.22 -0.48 18.65
CA ILE A 198 -3.05 -0.09 19.44
C ILE A 198 -1.80 -0.79 18.93
N PHE A 199 -1.87 -2.10 18.65
CA PHE A 199 -0.76 -2.85 18.07
C PHE A 199 -0.32 -2.27 16.72
N CYS A 200 -1.26 -1.99 15.81
CA CYS A 200 -0.96 -1.34 14.53
C CYS A 200 -0.27 0.01 14.71
N ALA A 201 -0.78 0.86 15.61
CA ALA A 201 -0.20 2.16 15.89
C ALA A 201 1.23 2.01 16.43
N PHE A 202 1.44 1.09 17.37
CA PHE A 202 2.76 0.78 17.92
C PHE A 202 3.75 0.36 16.83
N GLN A 203 3.36 -0.58 15.95
CA GLN A 203 4.21 -1.05 14.86
C GLN A 203 4.56 0.08 13.89
N LEU A 204 3.58 0.92 13.52
CA LEU A 204 3.84 2.09 12.66
C LEU A 204 4.83 3.05 13.32
N ILE A 205 4.66 3.35 14.61
CA ILE A 205 5.58 4.26 15.28
C ILE A 205 6.99 3.66 15.40
N LYS A 206 7.08 2.36 15.70
CA LYS A 206 8.36 1.65 15.75
C LYS A 206 9.10 1.70 14.41
N ILE A 207 8.39 1.46 13.30
CA ILE A 207 8.93 1.59 11.93
C ILE A 207 9.54 2.98 11.72
N LEU A 208 8.86 4.03 12.15
CA LEU A 208 9.35 5.40 12.00
C LEU A 208 10.61 5.65 12.82
N VAL A 209 10.61 5.26 14.10
CA VAL A 209 11.75 5.43 15.00
C VAL A 209 12.98 4.65 14.52
N ASP A 210 12.80 3.38 14.15
CA ASP A 210 13.91 2.51 13.72
C ASP A 210 14.56 3.03 12.42
N ASN A 211 13.77 3.67 11.55
CA ASN A 211 14.25 4.26 10.31
C ASN A 211 14.64 5.75 10.45
N LYS A 212 14.67 6.30 11.68
CA LYS A 212 15.02 7.70 11.98
C LYS A 212 14.12 8.74 11.29
N PHE A 213 12.87 8.40 11.00
CA PHE A 213 11.87 9.33 10.49
C PHE A 213 11.06 9.92 11.64
N SER A 214 10.80 11.23 11.58
CA SER A 214 9.80 11.89 12.42
C SER A 214 8.43 11.89 11.72
N TRP A 215 7.34 12.03 12.48
CA TRP A 215 6.00 12.20 11.92
C TRP A 215 5.90 13.36 10.93
N ASP A 216 6.67 14.43 11.16
CA ASP A 216 6.74 15.61 10.28
C ASP A 216 7.39 15.31 8.92
N SER A 217 8.15 14.21 8.83
CA SER A 217 8.81 13.77 7.59
C SER A 217 7.92 12.89 6.71
N ILE A 218 6.72 12.52 7.19
CA ILE A 218 5.86 11.59 6.50
C ILE A 218 4.72 12.35 5.81
N THR A 219 4.62 12.18 4.49
CA THR A 219 3.42 12.59 3.75
C THR A 219 2.33 11.52 3.94
N VAL A 220 1.87 11.30 5.17
CA VAL A 220 0.89 10.23 5.46
C VAL A 220 -0.50 10.67 4.98
N ARG A 221 -1.07 9.92 4.03
CA ARG A 221 -2.53 9.72 4.01
C ARG A 221 -2.84 8.47 4.83
N LEU A 222 -2.83 8.64 6.16
CA LEU A 222 -3.16 7.61 7.15
C LEU A 222 -4.62 7.11 7.03
N CYS A 223 -5.44 7.76 6.21
CA CYS A 223 -6.86 7.48 6.10
C CYS A 223 -7.21 6.12 5.45
N ALA A 224 -6.39 5.57 4.55
CA ALA A 224 -6.80 4.36 3.82
C ALA A 224 -6.54 3.05 4.61
N LEU A 225 -5.45 2.97 5.38
CA LEU A 225 -5.08 1.77 6.12
C LEU A 225 -5.98 1.54 7.35
N ILE A 226 -6.41 2.61 8.03
CA ILE A 226 -7.37 2.53 9.13
C ILE A 226 -8.77 2.14 8.63
N ILE A 227 -9.19 2.61 7.44
CA ILE A 227 -10.46 2.22 6.83
C ILE A 227 -10.49 0.72 6.51
N TRP A 228 -9.37 0.11 6.10
CA TRP A 228 -9.32 -1.33 5.77
C TRP A 228 -9.36 -2.23 7.00
N VAL A 229 -8.71 -1.85 8.11
CA VAL A 229 -8.84 -2.55 9.40
C VAL A 229 -10.29 -2.53 9.89
N ILE A 230 -11.03 -1.44 9.64
CA ILE A 230 -12.45 -1.34 10.01
C ILE A 230 -13.36 -2.11 9.03
N CYS A 231 -13.08 -2.09 7.72
CA CYS A 231 -13.91 -2.78 6.71
C CYS A 231 -13.77 -4.32 6.73
N MET A 232 -12.59 -4.87 7.05
CA MET A 232 -12.42 -6.33 7.24
C MET A 232 -13.24 -6.86 8.42
N VAL A 233 -13.44 -6.04 9.45
CA VAL A 233 -14.25 -6.39 10.63
C VAL A 233 -15.75 -6.34 10.32
N GLY A 234 -16.19 -5.44 9.43
CA GLY A 234 -17.60 -5.28 9.06
C GLY A 234 -18.11 -6.20 7.95
N ALA A 235 -17.26 -6.88 7.19
CA ALA A 235 -17.66 -7.73 6.06
C ALA A 235 -17.88 -9.21 6.43
N ASN A 236 -17.56 -9.62 7.66
CA ASN A 236 -17.77 -10.97 8.18
C ASN A 236 -18.89 -11.07 9.25
N SER A 237 -19.80 -10.09 9.30
CA SER A 237 -21.05 -10.15 10.10
C SER A 237 -22.27 -10.32 9.22
#